data_AF-A0A3D2UME7-F1
#
_entry.id   AF-A0A3D2UME7-F1
#
_cell.length_a   1.000
_cell.length_b   1.000
_cell.length_c   1.000
_cell.angle_alpha   90.00
_cell.angle_beta   90.00
_cell.angle_gamma   90.00
#
_symmetry.space_group_name_H-M   'P 1'
#
loop_
_entity.id
_entity.type
_entity.pdbx_description
1 polymer ?
#
loop_
_entity_poly.entity_id
_entity_poly.type
_entity_poly.pdbx_seq_one_letter_code
_entity_poly.pdbx_strand_id
1 'polypeptide(L)'
;DAVRNEKIKIVPERFEKTYFNWLENIKDWCISRQLWWGHRIPVWYCDDGHMTVTREDPTQCATCGSKNIRQDDDVLDTWFSSGLWPFSTLGWPGQTPDLTYFYPTSYMETGYDILFFWVARMI
;
A
#
# COMPACT_ATOMS: atom_id res chain seq x y z
N ASP A 1 15.63 -7.30 -1.39
CA ASP A 1 16.69 -7.85 -0.52
C ASP A 1 16.28 -8.95 0.45
N ALA A 2 15.09 -8.92 1.06
CA ALA A 2 14.67 -9.94 2.03
C ALA A 2 14.71 -11.39 1.49
N VAL A 3 14.23 -11.62 0.26
CA VAL A 3 14.29 -12.92 -0.42
C VAL A 3 15.73 -13.30 -0.79
N ARG A 4 16.52 -12.34 -1.32
CA ARG A 4 17.95 -12.58 -1.67
C ARG A 4 18.80 -12.95 -0.46
N ASN A 5 18.46 -12.42 0.72
CA ASN A 5 19.15 -12.69 1.98
C ASN A 5 18.53 -13.86 2.77
N GLU A 6 17.66 -14.67 2.14
CA GLU A 6 16.97 -15.82 2.72
C GLU A 6 16.14 -15.55 3.99
N LYS A 7 15.81 -14.27 4.27
CA LYS A 7 14.89 -13.91 5.36
C LYS A 7 13.45 -14.33 5.04
N ILE A 8 13.13 -14.38 3.75
CA ILE A 8 11.87 -14.88 3.21
C ILE A 8 12.22 -15.96 2.19
N LYS A 9 11.56 -17.12 2.28
CA LYS A 9 11.75 -18.24 1.36
C LYS A 9 10.48 -18.43 0.54
N ILE A 10 10.60 -18.45 -0.79
CA ILE A 10 9.46 -18.69 -1.68
C ILE A 10 9.44 -20.16 -2.06
N VAL A 11 8.31 -20.83 -1.80
CA VAL A 11 8.12 -22.23 -2.12
C VAL A 11 6.98 -22.37 -3.14
N PRO A 12 7.15 -23.12 -4.24
CA PRO A 12 8.39 -23.74 -4.73
C PRO A 12 9.46 -22.74 -5.23
N GLU A 13 10.74 -23.08 -5.01
CA GLU A 13 11.93 -22.24 -5.30
C GLU A 13 11.99 -21.72 -6.75
N ARG A 14 11.44 -22.46 -7.72
CA ARG A 14 11.38 -22.03 -9.13
C ARG A 14 10.72 -20.67 -9.32
N PHE A 15 9.85 -20.24 -8.40
CA PHE A 15 9.17 -18.95 -8.47
C PHE A 15 10.06 -17.77 -8.05
N GLU A 16 11.19 -18.00 -7.41
CA GLU A 16 12.13 -16.93 -7.05
C GLU A 16 12.68 -16.20 -8.28
N LYS A 17 13.04 -16.95 -9.33
CA LYS A 17 13.50 -16.35 -10.59
C LYS A 17 12.42 -15.46 -11.21
N THR A 18 11.18 -15.93 -11.19
CA THR A 18 10.00 -15.21 -11.68
C THR A 18 9.76 -13.94 -10.86
N TYR A 19 9.85 -14.03 -9.54
CA TYR A 19 9.79 -12.91 -8.60
C TYR A 19 10.86 -11.84 -8.87
N PHE A 20 12.13 -12.24 -8.97
CA PHE A 20 13.24 -11.30 -9.21
C PHE A 20 13.16 -10.63 -10.57
N ASN A 21 12.86 -11.40 -11.63
CA ASN A 21 12.70 -10.82 -12.97
C ASN A 21 11.64 -9.72 -13.00
N TRP A 22 10.56 -9.87 -12.23
CA TRP A 22 9.52 -8.85 -12.16
C TRP A 22 9.97 -7.63 -11.37
N LEU A 23 10.57 -7.81 -10.20
CA LEU A 23 11.07 -6.70 -9.38
C LEU A 23 12.15 -5.88 -10.07
N GLU A 24 13.04 -6.53 -10.82
CA GLU A 24 14.12 -5.84 -11.55
C GLU A 24 13.60 -4.98 -12.70
N ASN A 25 12.40 -5.27 -13.23
CA ASN A 25 11.80 -4.57 -14.36
C ASN A 25 10.51 -3.83 -13.99
N ILE A 26 10.25 -3.65 -12.69
CA ILE A 26 9.03 -3.00 -12.23
C ILE A 26 8.97 -1.55 -12.71
N LYS A 27 7.78 -1.10 -13.07
CA LYS A 27 7.51 0.30 -13.42
C LYS A 27 6.70 0.98 -12.32
N ASP A 28 6.67 2.30 -12.39
CA ASP A 28 5.84 3.11 -11.50
C ASP A 28 4.41 2.59 -11.45
N TRP A 29 3.93 2.38 -10.24
CA TRP A 29 2.60 1.89 -9.99
C TRP A 29 1.64 3.06 -9.88
N CYS A 30 0.77 3.20 -10.87
CA CYS A 30 -0.39 4.08 -10.75
C CYS A 30 -1.33 3.50 -9.68
N ILE A 31 -1.40 4.15 -8.52
CA ILE A 31 -2.24 3.73 -7.38
C ILE A 31 -3.63 4.35 -7.38
N SER A 32 -3.89 5.37 -8.22
CA SER A 32 -5.20 6.02 -8.28
C SER A 32 -6.14 5.32 -9.26
N ARG A 33 -7.43 5.29 -8.93
CA ARG A 33 -8.48 4.61 -9.71
C ARG A 33 -9.73 5.49 -9.74
N GLN A 34 -10.29 5.68 -10.93
CA GLN A 34 -11.60 6.32 -11.13
C GLN A 34 -12.73 5.31 -10.91
N LEU A 35 -12.83 4.81 -9.68
CA LEU A 35 -13.83 3.81 -9.27
C LEU A 35 -14.62 4.35 -8.08
N TRP A 36 -15.83 3.84 -7.89
CA TRP A 36 -16.68 4.21 -6.75
C TRP A 36 -16.33 3.43 -5.47
N TRP A 37 -15.65 2.29 -5.62
CA TRP A 37 -15.30 1.41 -4.51
C TRP A 37 -13.81 1.44 -4.23
N GLY A 38 -13.44 1.86 -3.02
CA GLY A 38 -12.08 1.88 -2.52
C GLY A 38 -11.89 2.94 -1.44
N HIS A 39 -10.67 3.00 -0.89
CA HIS A 39 -10.32 4.05 0.06
C HIS A 39 -10.08 5.35 -0.70
N ARG A 40 -10.81 6.42 -0.40
CA ARG A 40 -10.55 7.74 -1.02
C ARG A 40 -9.13 8.19 -0.76
N ILE A 41 -8.49 8.73 -1.80
CA ILE A 41 -7.13 9.25 -1.68
C ILE A 41 -7.13 10.46 -0.73
N PRO A 42 -6.26 10.50 0.30
CA PRO A 42 -6.23 11.58 1.28
C PRO A 42 -5.42 12.79 0.74
N VAL A 43 -5.86 13.32 -0.40
CA VAL A 43 -5.31 14.51 -1.05
C VAL A 43 -6.45 15.50 -1.24
N TRP A 44 -6.21 16.77 -0.93
CA TRP A 44 -7.16 17.86 -1.09
C TRP A 44 -6.57 18.94 -1.99
N TYR A 45 -7.34 19.38 -2.96
CA TYR A 45 -7.00 20.46 -3.89
C TYR A 45 -7.71 21.74 -3.48
N CYS A 46 -7.02 22.88 -3.52
CA CYS A 46 -7.68 24.19 -3.43
C CYS A 46 -7.80 24.85 -4.81
N ASP A 47 -8.72 25.82 -4.92
CA ASP A 47 -8.94 26.58 -6.16
C ASP A 47 -7.70 27.38 -6.60
N ASP A 48 -6.80 27.72 -5.66
CA ASP A 48 -5.53 28.40 -5.93
C ASP A 48 -4.45 27.43 -6.48
N GLY A 49 -4.78 26.15 -6.68
CA GLY A 49 -3.90 25.15 -7.29
C GLY A 49 -2.93 24.44 -6.33
N HIS A 50 -3.06 24.66 -5.02
CA HIS A 50 -2.26 23.92 -4.02
C HIS A 50 -2.87 22.57 -3.67
N MET A 51 -2.01 21.64 -3.23
CA MET A 51 -2.39 20.33 -2.72
C MET A 51 -2.08 20.23 -1.23
N THR A 52 -2.98 19.63 -0.47
CA THR A 52 -2.80 19.29 0.95
C THR A 52 -2.96 17.78 1.12
N VAL A 53 -2.00 17.14 1.79
CA VAL A 53 -2.02 15.69 2.05
C VAL A 53 -1.95 15.47 3.56
N THR A 54 -2.95 14.83 4.12
CA THR A 54 -3.10 14.70 5.58
C THR A 54 -3.89 13.44 5.94
N ARG A 55 -3.68 12.90 7.15
CA ARG A 55 -4.44 11.75 7.65
C ARG A 55 -5.83 12.13 8.16
N GLU A 56 -5.96 13.35 8.65
CA GLU A 56 -7.21 13.90 9.15
C GLU A 56 -7.75 14.91 8.15
N ASP A 57 -9.07 14.91 7.95
CA ASP A 57 -9.74 15.78 7.00
C ASP A 57 -9.43 17.26 7.34
N PRO A 58 -8.72 17.97 6.44
CA PRO A 58 -8.39 19.37 6.66
C PRO A 58 -9.64 20.24 6.49
N THR A 59 -9.66 21.37 7.19
CA THR A 59 -10.71 22.40 7.04
C THR A 59 -10.27 23.57 6.16
N GLN A 60 -8.98 23.65 5.86
CA GLN A 60 -8.36 24.69 5.06
C GLN A 60 -7.11 24.17 4.36
N CYS A 61 -6.73 24.82 3.26
CA CYS A 61 -5.50 24.55 2.55
C CYS A 61 -4.29 24.82 3.46
N ALA A 62 -3.33 23.88 3.50
CA ALA A 62 -2.11 24.03 4.29
C ALA A 62 -1.18 25.14 3.79
N THR A 63 -1.32 25.58 2.54
CA THR A 63 -0.45 26.57 1.91
C THR A 63 -1.03 27.99 1.95
N CYS A 64 -2.25 28.20 1.45
CA CYS A 64 -2.86 29.53 1.34
C CYS A 64 -3.91 29.85 2.42
N GLY A 65 -4.31 28.88 3.24
CA GLY A 65 -5.35 29.06 4.25
C GLY A 65 -6.78 29.18 3.70
N SER A 66 -6.97 29.01 2.39
CA SER A 66 -8.31 28.99 1.79
C SER A 66 -9.15 27.83 2.33
N LYS A 67 -10.44 28.10 2.58
CA LYS A 67 -11.41 27.08 2.99
C LYS A 67 -12.05 26.34 1.80
N ASN A 68 -11.81 26.83 0.58
CA ASN A 68 -12.29 26.20 -0.64
C ASN A 68 -11.34 25.07 -1.03
N ILE A 69 -11.51 23.93 -0.38
CA ILE A 69 -10.76 22.71 -0.65
C ILE A 69 -11.72 21.57 -1.00
N ARG A 70 -11.28 20.71 -1.92
CA ARG A 70 -12.00 19.51 -2.35
C ARG A 70 -11.08 18.30 -2.28
N GLN A 71 -11.56 17.20 -1.72
CA GLN A 71 -10.81 15.95 -1.71
C GLN A 71 -10.72 15.38 -3.13
N ASP A 72 -9.66 14.66 -3.44
CA ASP A 72 -9.53 13.87 -4.66
C ASP A 72 -10.69 12.87 -4.80
N ASP A 73 -11.27 12.81 -5.99
CA ASP A 73 -12.41 11.94 -6.30
C ASP A 73 -11.95 10.50 -6.59
N ASP A 74 -10.66 10.28 -6.82
CA ASP A 74 -10.08 8.96 -7.02
C ASP A 74 -10.03 8.15 -5.70
N VAL A 75 -10.07 6.82 -5.88
CA VAL A 75 -9.83 5.85 -4.81
C VAL A 75 -8.49 5.13 -5.02
N LEU A 76 -7.93 4.62 -3.93
CA LEU A 76 -6.74 3.78 -3.95
C LEU A 76 -7.04 2.41 -4.58
N ASP A 77 -6.09 1.91 -5.34
CA ASP A 77 -6.08 0.55 -5.89
C ASP A 77 -6.31 -0.49 -4.78
N THR A 78 -7.12 -1.52 -5.03
CA THR A 78 -7.35 -2.60 -4.06
C THR A 78 -6.05 -3.31 -3.68
N TRP A 79 -5.12 -3.42 -4.61
CA TRP A 79 -3.80 -3.98 -4.32
C TRP A 79 -3.01 -3.15 -3.31
N PHE A 80 -3.24 -1.83 -3.25
CA PHE A 80 -2.61 -0.92 -2.28
C PHE A 80 -2.99 -1.26 -0.85
N SER A 81 -4.30 -1.40 -0.56
CA SER A 81 -4.73 -1.76 0.79
C SER A 81 -4.44 -3.22 1.11
N SER A 82 -4.54 -4.13 0.14
CA SER A 82 -4.24 -5.56 0.35
C SER A 82 -2.77 -5.81 0.72
N GLY A 83 -1.84 -4.97 0.24
CA GLY A 83 -0.43 -5.04 0.59
C GLY A 83 -0.14 -4.70 2.06
N LEU A 84 -1.09 -4.08 2.75
CA LEU A 84 -0.97 -3.74 4.18
C LEU A 84 -1.40 -4.89 5.11
N TRP A 85 -1.95 -5.97 4.55
CA TRP A 85 -2.52 -7.10 5.30
C TRP A 85 -1.64 -7.65 6.45
N PRO A 86 -0.30 -7.83 6.28
CA PRO A 86 0.53 -8.47 7.31
C PRO A 86 0.57 -7.74 8.65
N PHE A 87 0.23 -6.45 8.68
CA PHE A 87 0.26 -5.62 9.88
C PHE A 87 -1.07 -4.90 10.14
N SER A 88 -1.88 -4.60 9.12
CA SER A 88 -3.18 -3.94 9.31
C SER A 88 -4.15 -4.81 10.11
N THR A 89 -4.06 -6.13 9.96
CA THR A 89 -4.87 -7.10 10.72
C THR A 89 -4.47 -7.19 12.19
N LEU A 90 -3.28 -6.70 12.54
CA LEU A 90 -2.72 -6.73 13.89
C LEU A 90 -2.88 -5.37 14.61
N GLY A 91 -3.65 -4.44 14.04
CA GLY A 91 -3.93 -3.14 14.66
C GLY A 91 -2.92 -2.04 14.34
N TRP A 92 -2.03 -2.24 13.37
CA TRP A 92 -1.27 -1.14 12.77
C TRP A 92 -2.24 -0.12 12.15
N PRO A 93 -2.04 1.21 12.31
CA PRO A 93 -0.79 1.89 12.70
C PRO A 93 -0.53 2.05 14.20
N GLY A 94 -1.36 1.47 15.07
CA GLY A 94 -1.09 1.43 16.52
C GLY A 94 0.07 0.49 16.87
N GLN A 95 0.61 0.63 18.09
CA GLN A 95 1.58 -0.30 18.66
C GLN A 95 0.86 -1.29 19.59
N THR A 96 0.37 -2.39 19.02
CA THR A 96 -0.38 -3.41 19.78
C THR A 96 0.55 -4.55 20.23
N PRO A 97 0.19 -5.27 21.30
CA PRO A 97 0.86 -6.51 21.67
C PRO A 97 0.85 -7.54 20.54
N ASP A 98 -0.26 -7.64 19.80
CA ASP A 98 -0.41 -8.57 18.69
C ASP A 98 0.54 -8.25 17.53
N LEU A 99 0.69 -6.97 17.17
CA LEU A 99 1.67 -6.55 16.16
C LEU A 99 3.09 -6.92 16.59
N THR A 100 3.41 -6.76 17.87
CA THR A 100 4.75 -7.08 18.39
C THR A 100 5.01 -8.59 18.41
N TYR A 101 3.98 -9.41 18.67
CA TYR A 101 4.12 -10.84 18.83
C TYR A 101 4.01 -11.61 17.50
N PHE A 102 3.09 -11.23 16.62
CA PHE A 102 2.75 -11.97 15.40
C PHE A 102 3.39 -11.44 14.12
N TYR A 103 4.03 -10.27 14.15
CA TYR A 103 4.79 -9.73 13.02
C TYR A 103 6.31 -9.81 13.30
N PRO A 104 7.12 -10.33 12.36
CA PRO A 104 6.77 -10.82 11.04
C PRO A 104 6.09 -12.20 11.04
N THR A 105 5.16 -12.42 10.10
CA THR A 105 4.43 -13.70 9.94
C THR A 105 5.35 -14.84 9.53
N SER A 106 5.13 -16.04 10.08
CA SER A 106 5.97 -17.22 9.81
C SER A 106 5.72 -17.91 8.47
N TYR A 107 4.47 -17.91 7.97
CA TYR A 107 4.09 -18.62 6.75
C TYR A 107 2.92 -17.91 6.05
N MET A 108 2.96 -17.87 4.73
CA MET A 108 1.91 -17.34 3.88
C MET A 108 1.64 -18.32 2.75
N GLU A 109 0.40 -18.79 2.66
CA GLU A 109 -0.05 -19.72 1.64
C GLU A 109 -0.90 -18.97 0.62
N THR A 110 -0.57 -19.11 -0.66
CA THR A 110 -1.29 -18.44 -1.73
C THR A 110 -1.00 -19.06 -3.10
N GLY A 111 -1.82 -18.73 -4.09
CA GLY A 111 -1.63 -19.11 -5.48
C GLY A 111 -0.54 -18.28 -6.17
N TYR A 112 0.12 -18.87 -7.17
CA TYR A 112 1.18 -18.21 -7.93
C TYR A 112 0.65 -17.05 -8.81
N ASP A 113 -0.65 -17.02 -9.06
CA ASP A 113 -1.36 -16.03 -9.86
C ASP A 113 -1.29 -14.62 -9.25
N ILE A 114 -1.20 -14.51 -7.92
CA ILE A 114 -1.08 -13.23 -7.21
C ILE A 114 0.29 -12.98 -6.57
N LEU A 115 1.31 -13.77 -6.97
CA LEU A 115 2.69 -13.57 -6.51
C LEU A 115 3.19 -12.14 -6.74
N PHE A 116 2.82 -11.53 -7.88
CA PHE A 116 3.25 -10.17 -8.22
C PHE A 116 2.29 -9.08 -7.73
N PHE A 117 0.99 -9.33 -7.84
CA PHE A 117 -0.02 -8.35 -7.49
C PHE A 117 -0.16 -8.16 -5.99
N TRP A 118 0.11 -9.21 -5.20
CA TRP A 118 -0.10 -9.22 -3.77
C TRP A 118 1.18 -9.50 -2.98
N VAL A 119 1.79 -10.68 -3.17
CA VAL A 119 2.94 -11.10 -2.34
C VAL A 119 4.10 -10.11 -2.47
N ALA A 120 4.47 -9.73 -3.69
CA ALA A 120 5.52 -8.75 -3.93
C ALA A 120 5.20 -7.33 -3.41
N ARG A 121 3.93 -7.03 -3.10
CA ARG A 121 3.53 -5.75 -2.50
C ARG A 121 3.58 -5.77 -0.96
N MET A 122 3.60 -6.96 -0.36
CA MET A 122 3.70 -7.16 1.09
C MET A 122 5.15 -7.30 1.58
N ILE A 123 6.08 -7.65 0.68
CA ILE A 123 7.51 -7.87 0.94
C ILE A 123 8.31 -6.58 0.72
#